data_AF-A0A2V7TTW4-F1
#
_entry.id   AF-A0A2V7TTW4-F1
#
_cell.length_a   1.000
_cell.length_b   1.000
_cell.length_c   1.000
_cell.angle_alpha   90.00
_cell.angle_beta   90.00
_cell.angle_gamma   90.00
#
_symmetry.space_group_name_H-M   'P 1'
#
loop_
_entity.id
_entity.type
_entity.pdbx_description
1 polymer ?
#
loop_
_entity_poly.entity_id
_entity_poly.type
_entity_poly.pdbx_seq_one_letter_code
_entity_poly.pdbx_strand_id
1 'polypeptide(L)'
;LYAESCAVCHGPRGEADTERARQLDPGPARFRSPDRLRDLSPFRVYNTLTFGVPGTAMASFESLPPADRWNLAFYVLRLGHEGDAARGPVDLTLAELASGSDRELLARLRQEGNPDPTRALAYARQESAFGEAPAGIGLDRTRRMIRQARQAFSEGRAEDADRIAIDAYLQGYEPLEARLRARDPQATAAVEGAFRDLRAAMSRGDRAEVDACARRLDRLLGEGPGEGRALVPFAAAFLIYLREGLEAALLVGALLAGLSRLGRPDARRYVHAGWLAALPAGLVTWWLFQRMVSVSADERELVEAGVALLAAAVLFSVSFWMISKIEARRWTGYLRRRLEESLSARRLVLLAGLSFLAVYREAAETVLFTQALLLESGGARAHVWAGAAAGVLAVMAVAVMMRQTVMRLPMGPFFAVSSALLCGLAISFAGAGIYDLVAAGYLAPRPVTFPEIPWMGIHPDLTGLLVQLTIVAVIVGAAITTLRRRPAEVPKDR
;
A
#
# COMPACT_ATOMS: atom_id res chain seq x y z
N LEU A 1 -20.80 22.03 -4.63
CA LEU A 1 -20.23 23.38 -4.88
C LEU A 1 -20.29 23.81 -6.34
N TYR A 2 -19.38 23.40 -7.24
CA TYR A 2 -19.36 23.92 -8.63
C TYR A 2 -20.67 23.65 -9.38
N ALA A 3 -21.17 22.42 -9.29
CA ALA A 3 -22.43 22.02 -9.92
C ALA A 3 -23.64 22.84 -9.44
N GLU A 4 -23.64 23.25 -8.17
CA GLU A 4 -24.75 23.97 -7.54
C GLU A 4 -24.69 25.47 -7.83
N SER A 5 -23.50 26.05 -7.81
CA SER A 5 -23.32 27.51 -7.79
C SER A 5 -22.77 28.10 -9.09
N CYS A 6 -22.12 27.29 -9.93
CA CYS A 6 -21.34 27.78 -11.07
C CYS A 6 -21.83 27.21 -12.42
N ALA A 7 -22.24 25.94 -12.44
CA ALA A 7 -22.59 25.22 -13.67
C ALA A 7 -23.80 25.81 -14.41
N VAL A 8 -24.68 26.55 -13.72
CA VAL A 8 -25.82 27.22 -14.37
C VAL A 8 -25.38 28.21 -15.47
N CYS A 9 -24.27 28.93 -15.24
CA CYS A 9 -23.71 29.88 -16.20
C CYS A 9 -22.51 29.30 -16.96
N HIS A 10 -21.66 28.51 -16.30
CA HIS A 10 -20.43 27.99 -16.90
C HIS A 10 -20.56 26.60 -17.52
N GLY A 11 -21.71 25.93 -17.37
CA GLY A 11 -21.93 24.56 -17.82
C GLY A 11 -21.28 23.52 -16.88
N PRO A 12 -21.77 22.26 -16.87
CA PRO A 12 -21.23 21.20 -16.03
C PRO A 12 -19.75 20.90 -16.25
N ARG A 13 -19.20 21.14 -17.46
CA ARG A 13 -17.78 20.90 -17.77
C ARG A 13 -17.01 22.20 -18.07
N GLY A 14 -17.56 23.36 -17.73
CA GLY A 14 -16.91 24.65 -17.96
C GLY A 14 -16.94 25.17 -19.41
N GLU A 15 -17.79 24.61 -20.27
CA GLU A 15 -17.95 25.00 -21.67
C GLU A 15 -18.63 26.36 -21.89
N ALA A 16 -19.35 26.85 -20.88
CA ALA A 16 -20.14 28.08 -20.88
C ALA A 16 -21.14 28.19 -22.06
N ASP A 17 -21.75 27.05 -22.42
CA ASP A 17 -22.80 26.95 -23.44
C ASP A 17 -24.13 26.49 -22.81
N THR A 18 -24.61 27.28 -21.85
CA THR A 18 -25.93 27.09 -21.23
C THR A 18 -26.93 28.11 -21.77
N GLU A 19 -28.22 27.82 -21.61
CA GLU A 19 -29.28 28.79 -21.95
C GLU A 19 -29.07 30.11 -21.21
N ARG A 20 -28.66 30.05 -19.93
CA ARG A 20 -28.33 31.24 -19.14
C ARG A 20 -27.12 31.98 -19.68
N ALA A 21 -26.06 31.27 -20.08
CA ALA A 21 -24.85 31.87 -20.63
C ALA A 21 -25.11 32.73 -21.87
N ARG A 22 -26.02 32.29 -22.74
CA ARG A 22 -26.39 32.99 -24.00
C ARG A 22 -27.13 34.31 -23.76
N GLN A 23 -27.65 34.53 -22.56
CA GLN A 23 -28.39 35.72 -22.16
C GLN A 23 -27.53 36.75 -21.42
N LEU A 24 -26.22 36.53 -21.33
CA LEU A 24 -25.28 37.39 -20.61
C LEU A 24 -24.33 38.10 -21.58
N ASP A 25 -24.12 39.40 -21.37
CA ASP A 25 -23.15 40.21 -22.09
C ASP A 25 -22.32 41.06 -21.10
N PRO A 26 -20.99 40.85 -20.98
CA PRO A 26 -20.21 39.81 -21.67
C PRO A 26 -20.57 38.40 -21.18
N GLY A 27 -20.48 37.42 -22.08
CA GLY A 27 -20.73 36.02 -21.77
C GLY A 27 -19.71 35.42 -20.77
N PRO A 28 -20.09 34.35 -20.04
CA PRO A 28 -19.21 33.71 -19.07
C PRO A 28 -17.96 33.10 -19.69
N ALA A 29 -16.88 33.03 -18.90
CA ALA A 29 -15.61 32.45 -19.33
C ALA A 29 -15.75 30.94 -19.64
N ARG A 30 -15.18 30.52 -20.77
CA ARG A 30 -15.04 29.12 -21.18
C ARG A 30 -13.75 28.54 -20.61
N PHE A 31 -13.88 27.65 -19.64
CA PHE A 31 -12.74 27.02 -18.95
C PHE A 31 -12.13 25.87 -19.73
N ARG A 32 -12.73 25.43 -20.85
CA ARG A 32 -12.10 24.49 -21.80
C ARG A 32 -11.38 25.17 -22.97
N SER A 33 -11.35 26.50 -23.01
CA SER A 33 -10.66 27.23 -24.06
C SER A 33 -9.15 27.30 -23.77
N PRO A 34 -8.29 26.77 -24.64
CA PRO A 34 -6.83 26.77 -24.43
C PRO A 34 -6.27 28.18 -24.22
N ASP A 35 -6.81 29.18 -24.92
CA ASP A 35 -6.34 30.56 -24.79
C ASP A 35 -6.70 31.18 -23.44
N ARG A 36 -7.81 30.75 -22.82
CA ARG A 36 -8.21 31.25 -21.50
C ARG A 36 -7.42 30.56 -20.39
N LEU A 37 -7.25 29.24 -20.49
CA LEU A 37 -6.50 28.45 -19.52
C LEU A 37 -5.03 28.87 -19.43
N ARG A 38 -4.43 29.20 -20.58
CA ARG A 38 -3.03 29.61 -20.71
C ARG A 38 -2.56 30.63 -19.66
N ASP A 39 -3.39 31.62 -19.35
CA ASP A 39 -3.07 32.74 -18.45
C ASP A 39 -3.93 32.75 -17.17
N LEU A 40 -4.62 31.63 -16.89
CA LEU A 40 -5.41 31.46 -15.68
C LEU A 40 -4.59 30.70 -14.63
N SER A 41 -4.70 31.11 -13.38
CA SER A 41 -4.14 30.41 -12.21
C SER A 41 -5.21 30.24 -11.14
N PRO A 42 -5.09 29.25 -10.23
CA PRO A 42 -6.03 29.11 -9.13
C PRO A 42 -6.12 30.39 -8.29
N PHE A 43 -5.01 31.08 -8.04
CA PHE A 43 -5.00 32.35 -7.32
C PHE A 43 -5.83 33.43 -8.02
N ARG A 44 -5.78 33.50 -9.36
CA ARG A 44 -6.62 34.42 -10.13
C ARG A 44 -8.10 34.05 -10.04
N VAL A 45 -8.43 32.76 -10.09
CA VAL A 45 -9.81 32.28 -9.93
C VAL A 45 -10.31 32.55 -8.51
N TYR A 46 -9.50 32.31 -7.48
CA TYR A 46 -9.81 32.60 -6.09
C TYR A 46 -10.17 34.08 -5.88
N ASN A 47 -9.36 34.99 -6.44
CA ASN A 47 -9.66 36.42 -6.38
C ASN A 47 -10.94 36.76 -7.16
N THR A 48 -11.17 36.12 -8.30
CA THR A 48 -12.40 36.30 -9.08
C THR A 48 -13.63 35.84 -8.30
N LEU A 49 -13.56 34.69 -7.61
CA LEU A 49 -14.62 34.22 -6.71
C LEU A 49 -14.81 35.15 -5.53
N THR A 50 -13.74 35.78 -5.03
CA THR A 50 -13.80 36.67 -3.87
C THR A 50 -14.45 38.00 -4.21
N PHE A 51 -14.05 38.64 -5.31
CA PHE A 51 -14.46 40.01 -5.63
C PHE A 51 -15.54 40.10 -6.72
N GLY A 52 -15.82 39.00 -7.42
CA GLY A 52 -16.61 39.03 -8.64
C GLY A 52 -15.86 39.72 -9.78
N VAL A 53 -16.55 39.97 -10.89
CA VAL A 53 -16.03 40.75 -12.02
C VAL A 53 -16.95 41.94 -12.28
N PRO A 54 -16.51 43.18 -11.97
CA PRO A 54 -17.30 44.38 -12.20
C PRO A 54 -17.78 44.50 -13.66
N GLY A 55 -19.02 44.95 -13.85
CA GLY A 55 -19.62 45.09 -15.18
C GLY A 55 -20.04 43.78 -15.84
N THR A 56 -20.09 42.67 -15.09
CA THR A 56 -20.56 41.36 -15.59
C THR A 56 -21.55 40.73 -14.61
N ALA A 57 -22.18 39.62 -15.01
CA ALA A 57 -23.03 38.83 -14.12
C ALA A 57 -22.25 37.95 -13.12
N MET A 58 -20.91 37.98 -13.12
CA MET A 58 -20.09 37.24 -12.17
C MET A 58 -20.06 37.96 -10.81
N ALA A 59 -20.97 37.56 -9.93
CA ALA A 59 -21.06 38.09 -8.57
C ALA A 59 -19.88 37.63 -7.68
N SER A 60 -19.71 38.31 -6.55
CA SER A 60 -18.84 37.86 -5.46
C SER A 60 -19.44 36.64 -4.77
N PHE A 61 -18.57 35.69 -4.43
CA PHE A 61 -18.82 34.52 -3.60
C PHE A 61 -18.02 34.58 -2.29
N GLU A 62 -17.74 35.79 -1.78
CA GLU A 62 -17.02 36.00 -0.52
C GLU A 62 -17.68 35.31 0.68
N SER A 63 -19.00 35.09 0.61
CA SER A 63 -19.77 34.33 1.60
C SER A 63 -19.35 32.86 1.70
N LEU A 64 -18.66 32.30 0.69
CA LEU A 64 -18.09 30.97 0.77
C LEU A 64 -16.80 30.99 1.63
N PRO A 65 -16.59 29.97 2.49
CA PRO A 65 -15.35 29.81 3.22
C PRO A 65 -14.11 29.91 2.31
N PRO A 66 -12.98 30.47 2.78
CA PRO A 66 -11.76 30.56 1.97
C PRO A 66 -11.30 29.22 1.41
N ALA A 67 -11.42 28.13 2.18
CA ALA A 67 -11.09 26.78 1.74
C ALA A 67 -11.94 26.35 0.53
N ASP A 68 -13.25 26.60 0.55
CA ASP A 68 -14.16 26.24 -0.55
C ASP A 68 -13.87 27.05 -1.82
N ARG A 69 -13.51 28.33 -1.68
CA ARG A 69 -13.08 29.16 -2.81
C ARG A 69 -11.78 28.65 -3.43
N TRP A 70 -10.82 28.20 -2.62
CA TRP A 70 -9.60 27.56 -3.13
C TRP A 70 -9.90 26.23 -3.83
N ASN A 71 -10.74 25.39 -3.23
CA ASN A 71 -11.17 24.13 -3.85
C ASN A 71 -11.83 24.36 -5.21
N LEU A 72 -12.73 25.35 -5.30
CA LEU A 72 -13.34 25.76 -6.57
C LEU A 72 -12.30 26.31 -7.56
N ALA A 73 -11.33 27.09 -7.10
CA ALA A 73 -10.30 27.64 -7.95
C ALA A 73 -9.40 26.57 -8.60
N PHE A 74 -8.98 25.57 -7.83
CA PHE A 74 -8.25 24.42 -8.39
C PHE A 74 -9.15 23.56 -9.29
N TYR A 75 -10.40 23.34 -8.90
CA TYR A 75 -11.35 22.55 -9.69
C TYR A 75 -11.64 23.17 -11.06
N VAL A 76 -11.78 24.49 -11.16
CA VAL A 76 -11.99 25.20 -12.43
C VAL A 76 -10.86 24.93 -13.43
N LEU A 77 -9.62 24.86 -12.96
CA LEU A 77 -8.48 24.55 -13.85
C LEU A 77 -8.43 23.07 -14.22
N ARG A 78 -8.84 22.18 -13.31
CA ARG A 78 -8.98 20.75 -13.62
C ARG A 78 -9.97 20.51 -14.77
N LEU A 79 -11.10 21.23 -14.81
CA LEU A 79 -12.08 21.12 -15.91
C LEU A 79 -11.45 21.38 -17.28
N GLY A 80 -10.47 22.28 -17.33
CA GLY A 80 -9.75 22.63 -18.55
C GLY A 80 -8.85 21.52 -19.10
N HIS A 81 -8.39 20.63 -18.22
CA HIS A 81 -7.50 19.51 -18.53
C HIS A 81 -8.21 18.16 -18.50
N GLU A 82 -9.54 18.15 -18.29
CA GLU A 82 -10.30 16.91 -18.21
C GLU A 82 -10.30 16.18 -19.56
N GLY A 83 -9.70 14.99 -19.57
CA GLY A 83 -9.52 14.16 -20.76
C GLY A 83 -8.11 14.24 -21.38
N ASP A 84 -7.25 15.12 -20.89
CA ASP A 84 -5.85 15.16 -21.29
C ASP A 84 -5.09 13.96 -20.70
N ALA A 85 -4.20 13.37 -21.50
CA ALA A 85 -3.31 12.31 -21.01
C ALA A 85 -2.35 12.86 -19.95
N ALA A 86 -2.56 12.50 -18.68
CA ALA A 86 -1.70 12.91 -17.57
C ALA A 86 -0.49 11.97 -17.42
N ARG A 87 0.67 12.55 -17.08
CA ARG A 87 1.87 11.78 -16.72
C ARG A 87 2.61 12.46 -15.57
N GLY A 88 2.70 11.75 -14.46
CA GLY A 88 3.41 12.21 -13.27
C GLY A 88 4.36 11.17 -12.68
N PRO A 89 4.82 11.43 -11.44
CA PRO A 89 4.52 12.62 -10.67
C PRO A 89 5.44 13.81 -11.02
N VAL A 90 5.06 15.03 -10.63
CA VAL A 90 5.79 16.27 -10.93
C VAL A 90 6.34 16.94 -9.68
N ASP A 91 7.46 17.64 -9.82
CA ASP A 91 8.10 18.37 -8.73
C ASP A 91 7.56 19.80 -8.58
N LEU A 92 6.27 19.92 -8.24
CA LEU A 92 5.62 21.20 -7.98
C LEU A 92 4.99 21.22 -6.59
N THR A 93 5.13 22.34 -5.88
CA THR A 93 4.46 22.60 -4.60
C THR A 93 3.05 23.09 -4.82
N LEU A 94 2.19 22.97 -3.81
CA LEU A 94 0.84 23.50 -3.87
C LEU A 94 0.82 25.03 -4.07
N ALA A 95 1.78 25.75 -3.50
CA ALA A 95 1.92 27.20 -3.68
C ALA A 95 2.26 27.58 -5.13
N GLU A 96 3.14 26.82 -5.79
CA GLU A 96 3.48 27.01 -7.20
C GLU A 96 2.29 26.68 -8.10
N LEU A 97 1.54 25.61 -7.79
CA LEU A 97 0.31 25.28 -8.50
C LEU A 97 -0.77 26.36 -8.31
N ALA A 98 -0.87 26.92 -7.11
CA ALA A 98 -1.84 27.96 -6.77
C ALA A 98 -1.57 29.26 -7.51
N SER A 99 -0.31 29.68 -7.59
CA SER A 99 0.08 30.98 -8.16
C SER A 99 0.32 30.93 -9.66
N GLY A 100 0.89 29.84 -10.17
CA GLY A 100 1.33 29.70 -11.55
C GLY A 100 0.18 29.49 -12.54
N SER A 101 0.26 30.18 -13.67
CA SER A 101 -0.54 29.92 -14.87
C SER A 101 0.00 28.72 -15.65
N ASP A 102 -0.82 28.14 -16.54
CA ASP A 102 -0.40 27.01 -17.38
C ASP A 102 0.81 27.36 -18.25
N ARG A 103 0.87 28.60 -18.76
CA ARG A 103 2.02 29.11 -19.52
C ARG A 103 3.30 29.10 -18.70
N GLU A 104 3.25 29.56 -17.46
CA GLU A 104 4.41 29.63 -16.56
C GLU A 104 4.85 28.24 -16.12
N LEU A 105 3.91 27.38 -15.74
CA LEU A 105 4.21 26.01 -15.32
C LEU A 105 4.79 25.18 -16.48
N LEU A 106 4.26 25.32 -17.70
CA LEU A 106 4.84 24.67 -18.88
C LEU A 106 6.26 25.16 -19.19
N ALA A 107 6.51 26.47 -19.06
CA ALA A 107 7.84 27.03 -19.26
C ALA A 107 8.83 26.47 -18.24
N ARG A 108 8.43 26.37 -16.97
CA ARG A 108 9.22 25.79 -15.90
C ARG A 108 9.53 24.31 -16.12
N LEU A 109 8.51 23.50 -16.41
CA LEU A 109 8.69 22.06 -16.65
C LEU A 109 9.66 21.80 -17.81
N ARG A 110 9.66 22.66 -18.84
CA ARG A 110 10.64 22.61 -19.94
C ARG A 110 12.05 22.95 -19.47
N GLN A 111 12.21 24.00 -18.66
CA GLN A 111 13.51 24.41 -18.12
C GLN A 111 14.11 23.33 -17.21
N GLU A 112 13.27 22.62 -16.46
CA GLU A 112 13.65 21.49 -15.61
C GLU A 112 13.95 20.20 -16.40
N GLY A 113 13.80 20.23 -17.73
CA GLY A 113 14.11 19.09 -18.61
C GLY A 113 13.07 17.98 -18.56
N ASN A 114 11.81 18.28 -18.20
CA ASN A 114 10.75 17.28 -18.21
C ASN A 114 10.55 16.74 -19.65
N PRO A 115 10.54 15.41 -19.85
CA PRO A 115 10.46 14.81 -21.19
C PRO A 115 9.10 15.03 -21.87
N ASP A 116 8.04 15.27 -21.10
CA ASP A 116 6.70 15.51 -21.61
C ASP A 116 5.97 16.59 -20.77
N PRO A 117 6.33 17.87 -20.95
CA PRO A 117 5.86 18.96 -20.09
C PRO A 117 4.34 19.16 -20.19
N THR A 118 3.73 18.84 -21.32
CA THR A 118 2.27 18.97 -21.52
C THR A 118 1.52 17.93 -20.69
N ARG A 119 1.94 16.67 -20.73
CA ARG A 119 1.32 15.62 -19.89
C ARG A 119 1.63 15.80 -18.41
N ALA A 120 2.80 16.36 -18.10
CA ALA A 120 3.17 16.75 -16.74
C ALA A 120 2.29 17.90 -16.20
N LEU A 121 1.99 18.92 -17.01
CA LEU A 121 1.03 19.96 -16.64
C LEU A 121 -0.37 19.36 -16.41
N ALA A 122 -0.82 18.48 -17.31
CA ALA A 122 -2.11 17.80 -17.16
C ALA A 122 -2.19 17.04 -15.84
N TYR A 123 -1.15 16.28 -15.48
CA TYR A 123 -1.03 15.62 -14.16
C TYR A 123 -1.05 16.62 -13.00
N ALA A 124 -0.30 17.72 -13.13
CA ALA A 124 -0.23 18.77 -12.11
C ALA A 124 -1.61 19.38 -11.79
N ARG A 125 -2.42 19.60 -12.83
CA ARG A 125 -3.76 20.19 -12.73
C ARG A 125 -4.85 19.19 -12.37
N GLN A 126 -4.70 17.92 -12.71
CA GLN A 126 -5.71 16.88 -12.46
C GLN A 126 -5.52 16.16 -11.13
N GLU A 127 -4.27 15.87 -10.75
CA GLU A 127 -3.92 14.96 -9.66
C GLU A 127 -3.11 15.67 -8.56
N SER A 128 -2.03 16.38 -8.92
CA SER A 128 -1.10 16.94 -7.90
C SER A 128 -1.73 17.98 -6.98
N ALA A 129 -2.73 18.73 -7.46
CA ALA A 129 -3.45 19.71 -6.64
C ALA A 129 -4.45 19.08 -5.65
N PHE A 130 -4.75 17.79 -5.78
CA PHE A 130 -5.81 17.10 -5.04
C PHE A 130 -5.32 15.86 -4.27
N GLY A 131 -4.03 15.54 -4.35
CA GLY A 131 -3.41 14.39 -3.66
C GLY A 131 -2.08 14.75 -3.01
N GLU A 132 -1.63 13.91 -2.07
CA GLU A 132 -0.31 14.09 -1.45
C GLU A 132 0.81 13.66 -2.40
N ALA A 133 1.85 14.49 -2.52
CA ALA A 133 3.00 14.14 -3.33
C ALA A 133 3.74 12.91 -2.75
N PRO A 134 4.16 11.93 -3.59
CA PRO A 134 5.01 10.83 -3.15
C PRO A 134 6.24 11.31 -2.38
N ALA A 135 6.60 10.63 -1.28
CA ALA A 135 7.73 11.01 -0.41
C ALA A 135 9.03 11.20 -1.21
N GLY A 136 9.24 10.34 -2.20
CA GLY A 136 10.43 10.37 -3.06
C GLY A 136 10.64 11.71 -3.76
N ILE A 137 9.57 12.42 -4.14
CA ILE A 137 9.70 13.70 -4.85
C ILE A 137 10.20 14.79 -3.93
N GLY A 138 9.61 14.91 -2.74
CA GLY A 138 10.06 15.90 -1.75
C GLY A 138 11.48 15.60 -1.27
N LEU A 139 11.85 14.32 -1.11
CA LEU A 139 13.23 13.92 -0.82
C LEU A 139 14.18 14.26 -1.97
N ASP A 140 13.82 13.97 -3.22
CA ASP A 140 14.64 14.29 -4.38
C ASP A 140 14.80 15.79 -4.59
N ARG A 141 13.73 16.58 -4.35
CA ARG A 141 13.76 18.04 -4.32
C ARG A 141 14.74 18.53 -3.26
N THR A 142 14.59 18.03 -2.03
CA THR A 142 15.50 18.36 -0.92
C THR A 142 16.94 18.11 -1.32
N ARG A 143 17.25 16.92 -1.87
CA ARG A 143 18.61 16.55 -2.32
C ARG A 143 19.13 17.43 -3.45
N ARG A 144 18.30 17.83 -4.41
CA ARG A 144 18.69 18.81 -5.45
C ARG A 144 19.04 20.16 -4.83
N MET A 145 18.22 20.67 -3.92
CA MET A 145 18.44 21.96 -3.27
C MET A 145 19.68 21.95 -2.38
N ILE A 146 19.96 20.84 -1.65
CA ILE A 146 21.21 20.70 -0.89
C ILE A 146 22.44 20.72 -1.81
N ARG A 147 22.38 20.06 -2.98
CA ARG A 147 23.46 20.12 -3.97
C ARG A 147 23.65 21.55 -4.52
N GLN A 148 22.56 22.28 -4.76
CA GLN A 148 22.61 23.67 -5.19
C GLN A 148 23.18 24.60 -4.11
N ALA A 149 22.77 24.42 -2.84
CA ALA A 149 23.30 25.17 -1.71
C ALA A 149 24.82 24.97 -1.57
N ARG A 150 25.27 23.72 -1.66
CA ARG A 150 26.70 23.39 -1.65
C ARG A 150 27.45 24.08 -2.80
N GLN A 151 26.89 24.03 -4.01
CA GLN A 151 27.51 24.67 -5.18
C GLN A 151 27.60 26.19 -4.98
N ALA A 152 26.51 26.84 -4.58
CA ALA A 152 26.49 28.28 -4.31
C ALA A 152 27.54 28.68 -3.26
N PHE A 153 27.70 27.88 -2.21
CA PHE A 153 28.72 28.13 -1.19
C PHE A 153 30.14 28.01 -1.75
N SER A 154 30.41 27.00 -2.59
CA SER A 154 31.72 26.81 -3.23
C SER A 154 32.08 27.95 -4.19
N GLU A 155 31.09 28.59 -4.81
CA GLU A 155 31.21 29.75 -5.68
C GLU A 155 31.37 31.07 -4.90
N GLY A 156 31.40 31.02 -3.56
CA GLY A 156 31.53 32.20 -2.71
C GLY A 156 30.21 32.93 -2.41
N ARG A 157 29.07 32.39 -2.84
CA ARG A 157 27.73 32.94 -2.59
C ARG A 157 27.14 32.34 -1.30
N ALA A 158 27.74 32.69 -0.16
CA ALA A 158 27.39 32.10 1.14
C ALA A 158 25.95 32.42 1.60
N GLU A 159 25.46 33.64 1.37
CA GLU A 159 24.08 34.02 1.72
C GLU A 159 23.04 33.25 0.90
N ASP A 160 23.26 33.10 -0.41
CA ASP A 160 22.39 32.28 -1.27
C ASP A 160 22.39 30.82 -0.82
N ALA A 161 23.56 30.29 -0.42
CA ALA A 161 23.68 28.92 0.05
C ALA A 161 22.88 28.67 1.33
N ASP A 162 22.94 29.55 2.33
CA ASP A 162 22.13 29.43 3.55
C ASP A 162 20.63 29.51 3.23
N ARG A 163 20.22 30.47 2.37
CA ARG A 163 18.81 30.57 1.94
C ARG A 163 18.32 29.29 1.27
N ILE A 164 19.08 28.75 0.30
CA ILE A 164 18.72 27.50 -0.39
C ILE A 164 18.67 26.33 0.60
N ALA A 165 19.57 26.28 1.59
CA ALA A 165 19.55 25.24 2.61
C ALA A 165 18.31 25.31 3.52
N ILE A 166 17.85 26.52 3.86
CA ILE A 166 16.60 26.73 4.59
C ILE A 166 15.40 26.29 3.73
N ASP A 167 15.35 26.73 2.47
CA ASP A 167 14.26 26.38 1.56
C ASP A 167 14.20 24.86 1.31
N ALA A 168 15.36 24.18 1.27
CA ALA A 168 15.43 22.73 1.15
C ALA A 168 14.74 22.03 2.34
N TYR A 169 14.89 22.58 3.55
CA TYR A 169 14.19 22.07 4.72
C TYR A 169 12.69 22.39 4.64
N LEU A 170 12.30 23.66 4.50
CA LEU A 170 10.90 24.09 4.58
C LEU A 170 10.03 23.59 3.42
N GLN A 171 10.54 23.63 2.19
CA GLN A 171 9.76 23.30 0.99
C GLN A 171 9.96 21.86 0.51
N GLY A 172 11.03 21.21 0.95
CA GLY A 172 11.38 19.85 0.59
C GLY A 172 11.07 18.86 1.70
N TYR A 173 11.71 19.01 2.86
CA TYR A 173 11.74 18.00 3.91
C TYR A 173 10.61 18.12 4.95
N GLU A 174 10.31 19.32 5.43
CA GLU A 174 9.32 19.61 6.47
C GLU A 174 7.92 19.03 6.16
N PRO A 175 7.38 19.13 4.93
CA PRO A 175 6.07 18.54 4.60
C PRO A 175 6.04 17.01 4.75
N LEU A 176 7.22 16.36 4.69
CA LEU A 176 7.38 14.92 4.83
C LEU A 176 7.68 14.50 6.27
N GLU A 177 8.06 15.44 7.14
CA GLU A 177 8.63 15.18 8.46
C GLU A 177 7.68 14.37 9.34
N ALA A 178 6.40 14.73 9.39
CA ALA A 178 5.40 14.01 10.18
C ALA A 178 5.32 12.53 9.78
N ARG A 179 5.29 12.26 8.47
CA ARG A 179 5.22 10.90 7.92
C ARG A 179 6.53 10.13 8.09
N LEU A 180 7.67 10.78 7.89
CA LEU A 180 8.99 10.16 8.08
C LEU A 180 9.24 9.85 9.56
N ARG A 181 8.82 10.74 10.46
CA ARG A 181 8.92 10.57 11.91
C ARG A 181 8.05 9.43 12.41
N ALA A 182 6.83 9.30 11.90
CA ALA A 182 5.95 8.16 12.17
C ALA A 182 6.63 6.81 11.83
N ARG A 183 7.40 6.77 10.73
CA ARG A 183 8.10 5.56 10.26
C ARG A 183 9.43 5.30 10.97
N ASP A 184 10.23 6.35 11.19
CA ASP A 184 11.55 6.26 11.80
C ASP A 184 11.93 7.59 12.50
N PRO A 185 11.62 7.71 13.81
CA PRO A 185 11.93 8.91 14.59
C PRO A 185 13.45 9.18 14.67
N GLN A 186 14.28 8.13 14.69
CA GLN A 186 15.73 8.27 14.82
C GLN A 186 16.35 8.77 13.53
N ALA A 187 15.94 8.23 12.38
CA ALA A 187 16.37 8.72 11.07
C ALA A 187 15.93 10.17 10.86
N THR A 188 14.71 10.51 11.27
CA THR A 188 14.19 11.88 11.15
C THR A 188 15.02 12.86 11.99
N ALA A 189 15.30 12.51 13.26
CA ALA A 189 16.17 13.32 14.12
C ALA A 189 17.61 13.44 13.60
N ALA A 190 18.13 12.40 12.94
CA ALA A 190 19.45 12.43 12.31
C ALA A 190 19.50 13.40 11.11
N VAL A 191 18.44 13.45 10.30
CA VAL A 191 18.30 14.40 9.19
C VAL A 191 18.16 15.83 9.71
N GLU A 192 17.30 16.07 10.70
CA GLU A 192 17.16 17.39 11.35
C GLU A 192 18.49 17.88 11.96
N GLY A 193 19.23 16.97 12.61
CA GLY A 193 20.59 17.24 13.09
C GLY A 193 21.53 17.63 11.95
N ALA A 194 21.52 16.87 10.85
CA ALA A 194 22.37 17.14 9.69
C ALA A 194 22.06 18.48 9.00
N PHE A 195 20.80 18.91 8.97
CA PHE A 195 20.43 20.26 8.51
C PHE A 195 21.00 21.36 9.41
N ARG A 196 20.91 21.20 10.73
CA ARG A 196 21.52 22.13 11.70
C ARG A 196 23.04 22.20 11.54
N ASP A 197 23.69 21.04 11.40
CA ASP A 197 25.14 20.96 11.20
C ASP A 197 25.57 21.67 9.92
N LEU A 198 24.85 21.45 8.81
CA LEU A 198 25.13 22.08 7.52
C LEU A 198 25.06 23.62 7.61
N ARG A 199 24.00 24.15 8.22
CA ARG A 199 23.85 25.61 8.40
C ARG A 199 24.91 26.19 9.34
N ALA A 200 25.24 25.47 10.41
CA ALA A 200 26.29 25.88 11.32
C ALA A 200 27.67 25.94 10.61
N ALA A 201 27.96 24.98 9.73
CA ALA A 201 29.16 24.98 8.91
C ALA A 201 29.19 26.15 7.91
N MET A 202 28.05 26.46 7.28
CA MET A 202 27.93 27.62 6.38
C MET A 202 28.18 28.94 7.13
N SER A 203 27.65 29.07 8.35
CA SER A 203 27.88 30.24 9.20
C SER A 203 29.35 30.41 9.59
N ARG A 204 30.09 29.32 9.79
CA ARG A 204 31.53 29.35 10.11
C ARG A 204 32.42 29.68 8.91
N GLY A 205 31.92 29.56 7.68
CA GLY A 205 32.70 29.83 6.47
C GLY A 205 33.62 28.69 6.03
N ASP A 206 33.58 27.51 6.67
CA ASP A 206 34.48 26.38 6.34
C ASP A 206 33.93 25.57 5.16
N ARG A 207 34.60 25.69 4.01
CA ARG A 207 34.21 24.99 2.77
C ARG A 207 34.30 23.47 2.88
N ALA A 208 35.30 22.95 3.58
CA ALA A 208 35.49 21.50 3.72
C ALA A 208 34.39 20.91 4.60
N GLU A 209 34.05 21.63 5.68
CA GLU A 209 32.98 21.24 6.60
C GLU A 209 31.60 21.29 5.92
N VAL A 210 31.29 22.35 5.16
CA VAL A 210 30.04 22.46 4.40
C VAL A 210 29.87 21.31 3.40
N ASP A 211 30.92 20.96 2.65
CA ASP A 211 30.87 19.85 1.69
C ASP A 211 30.71 18.49 2.40
N ALA A 212 31.36 18.30 3.55
CA ALA A 212 31.19 17.10 4.38
C ALA A 212 29.75 16.97 4.92
N CYS A 213 29.20 18.04 5.49
CA CYS A 213 27.83 18.09 6.00
C CYS A 213 26.79 17.86 4.87
N ALA A 214 26.95 18.52 3.73
CA ALA A 214 26.06 18.36 2.58
C ALA A 214 26.07 16.92 2.04
N ARG A 215 27.23 16.27 1.93
CA ARG A 215 27.33 14.85 1.54
C ARG A 215 26.75 13.90 2.58
N ARG A 216 26.91 14.20 3.87
CA ARG A 216 26.29 13.41 4.94
C ARG A 216 24.77 13.50 4.86
N LEU A 217 24.23 14.70 4.68
CA LEU A 217 22.81 14.93 4.52
C LEU A 217 22.25 14.24 3.25
N ASP A 218 22.95 14.32 2.12
CA ASP A 218 22.53 13.61 0.89
C ASP A 218 22.51 12.09 1.06
N ARG A 219 23.45 11.51 1.82
CA ARG A 219 23.44 10.08 2.15
C ARG A 219 22.26 9.70 3.03
N LEU A 220 22.00 10.46 4.10
CA LEU A 220 20.85 10.22 4.98
C LEU A 220 19.50 10.31 4.23
N LEU A 221 19.41 11.16 3.22
CA LEU A 221 18.21 11.30 2.38
C LEU A 221 18.13 10.25 1.26
N GLY A 222 19.27 9.69 0.81
CA GLY A 222 19.34 8.70 -0.27
C GLY A 222 19.26 7.25 0.21
N GLU A 223 19.79 6.96 1.39
CA GLU A 223 19.61 5.71 2.10
C GLU A 223 18.25 5.77 2.80
N GLY A 224 17.18 5.37 2.10
CA GLY A 224 15.93 5.03 2.76
C GLY A 224 16.22 4.11 3.97
N PRO A 225 15.40 4.15 5.03
CA PRO A 225 15.86 3.85 6.37
C PRO A 225 16.45 2.42 6.53
N GLY A 226 17.79 2.36 6.56
CA GLY A 226 18.66 1.36 7.20
C GLY A 226 18.82 -0.03 6.56
N GLU A 227 20.08 -0.41 6.25
CA GLU A 227 20.54 -1.77 5.84
C GLU A 227 20.14 -2.91 6.80
N GLY A 228 19.73 -2.60 8.04
CA GLY A 228 19.11 -3.58 8.95
C GLY A 228 17.76 -4.14 8.49
N ARG A 229 17.14 -3.53 7.47
CA ARG A 229 15.86 -3.96 6.88
C ARG A 229 15.96 -5.04 5.80
N ALA A 230 17.13 -5.51 5.37
CA ALA A 230 17.20 -6.61 4.39
C ALA A 230 16.79 -7.97 5.00
N LEU A 231 17.07 -8.16 6.30
CA LEU A 231 16.81 -9.42 7.01
C LEU A 231 15.32 -9.65 7.29
N VAL A 232 14.55 -8.58 7.49
CA VAL A 232 13.11 -8.64 7.82
C VAL A 232 12.26 -9.19 6.66
N PRO A 233 12.27 -8.64 5.44
CA PRO A 233 11.52 -9.17 4.31
C PRO A 233 12.05 -10.55 3.87
N PHE A 234 13.35 -10.81 4.03
CA PHE A 234 13.91 -12.15 3.86
C PHE A 234 13.30 -13.14 4.86
N ALA A 235 13.35 -12.83 6.16
CA ALA A 235 12.84 -13.70 7.21
C ALA A 235 11.33 -13.88 7.11
N ALA A 236 10.58 -12.82 6.78
CA ALA A 236 9.14 -12.88 6.55
C ALA A 236 8.81 -13.82 5.38
N ALA A 237 9.45 -13.63 4.21
CA ALA A 237 9.25 -14.50 3.06
C ALA A 237 9.67 -15.95 3.34
N PHE A 238 10.79 -16.15 4.02
CA PHE A 238 11.26 -17.46 4.46
C PHE A 238 10.22 -18.17 5.34
N LEU A 239 9.71 -17.49 6.37
CA LEU A 239 8.72 -18.05 7.29
C LEU A 239 7.39 -18.35 6.59
N ILE A 240 6.94 -17.49 5.67
CA ILE A 240 5.74 -17.74 4.86
C ILE A 240 5.91 -19.05 4.07
N TYR A 241 6.92 -19.14 3.20
CA TYR A 241 7.11 -20.30 2.34
C TYR A 241 7.38 -21.59 3.14
N LEU A 242 8.11 -21.48 4.26
CA LEU A 242 8.36 -22.62 5.15
C LEU A 242 7.05 -23.14 5.77
N ARG A 243 6.19 -22.24 6.25
CA ARG A 243 4.92 -22.57 6.89
C ARG A 243 3.94 -23.20 5.90
N GLU A 244 3.61 -22.48 4.83
CA GLU A 244 2.62 -22.91 3.83
C GLU A 244 3.06 -24.23 3.17
N GLY A 245 4.35 -24.34 2.86
CA GLY A 245 4.90 -25.57 2.29
C GLY A 245 4.87 -26.75 3.26
N LEU A 246 5.10 -26.54 4.56
CA LEU A 246 5.01 -27.60 5.56
C LEU A 246 3.56 -28.02 5.81
N GLU A 247 2.61 -27.10 5.87
CA GLU A 247 1.17 -27.40 5.99
C GLU A 247 0.69 -28.21 4.77
N ALA A 248 1.06 -27.81 3.55
CA ALA A 248 0.79 -28.58 2.34
C ALA A 248 1.40 -29.99 2.39
N ALA A 249 2.66 -30.11 2.80
CA ALA A 249 3.36 -31.39 2.92
C ALA A 249 2.70 -32.32 3.97
N LEU A 250 2.26 -31.77 5.10
CA LEU A 250 1.56 -32.51 6.15
C LEU A 250 0.18 -32.99 5.70
N LEU A 251 -0.59 -32.15 4.99
CA LEU A 251 -1.90 -32.52 4.44
C LEU A 251 -1.78 -33.64 3.40
N VAL A 252 -0.86 -33.50 2.44
CA VAL A 252 -0.58 -34.54 1.45
C VAL A 252 -0.06 -35.81 2.12
N GLY A 253 0.84 -35.68 3.10
CA GLY A 253 1.35 -36.78 3.90
C GLY A 253 0.24 -37.53 4.65
N ALA A 254 -0.72 -36.82 5.25
CA ALA A 254 -1.86 -37.41 5.93
C ALA A 254 -2.78 -38.18 4.97
N LEU A 255 -3.03 -37.65 3.77
CA LEU A 255 -3.80 -38.34 2.72
C LEU A 255 -3.08 -39.62 2.26
N LEU A 256 -1.78 -39.53 1.99
CA LEU A 256 -0.96 -40.69 1.59
C LEU A 256 -0.87 -41.75 2.70
N ALA A 257 -0.73 -41.33 3.97
CA ALA A 257 -0.73 -42.22 5.12
C ALA A 257 -2.10 -42.91 5.29
N GLY A 258 -3.20 -42.18 5.08
CA GLY A 258 -4.56 -42.73 5.07
C GLY A 258 -4.75 -43.80 4.02
N LEU A 259 -4.30 -43.55 2.78
CA LEU A 259 -4.35 -44.53 1.68
C LEU A 259 -3.49 -45.77 1.94
N SER A 260 -2.35 -45.58 2.62
CA SER A 260 -1.46 -46.67 3.00
C SER A 260 -2.10 -47.59 4.04
N ARG A 261 -2.84 -47.02 5.01
CA ARG A 261 -3.62 -47.79 6.00
C ARG A 261 -4.82 -48.52 5.39
N LEU A 262 -5.39 -47.97 4.32
CA LEU A 262 -6.50 -48.57 3.57
C LEU A 262 -6.05 -49.65 2.55
N GLY A 263 -4.75 -49.94 2.46
CA GLY A 263 -4.22 -50.99 1.58
C GLY A 263 -4.37 -50.70 0.08
N ARG A 264 -4.51 -49.43 -0.33
CA ARG A 264 -4.71 -49.04 -1.75
C ARG A 264 -3.57 -48.16 -2.28
N PRO A 265 -2.38 -48.74 -2.54
CA PRO A 265 -1.25 -47.99 -3.10
C PRO A 265 -1.56 -47.40 -4.48
N ASP A 266 -2.44 -48.04 -5.26
CA ASP A 266 -2.82 -47.61 -6.63
C ASP A 266 -3.51 -46.23 -6.67
N ALA A 267 -4.08 -45.79 -5.55
CA ALA A 267 -4.74 -44.50 -5.42
C ALA A 267 -3.75 -43.34 -5.17
N ARG A 268 -2.49 -43.63 -4.78
CA ARG A 268 -1.47 -42.61 -4.48
C ARG A 268 -1.19 -41.70 -5.67
N ARG A 269 -1.20 -42.24 -6.90
CA ARG A 269 -0.99 -41.45 -8.13
C ARG A 269 -2.00 -40.32 -8.30
N TYR A 270 -3.24 -40.49 -7.82
CA TYR A 270 -4.27 -39.46 -7.91
C TYR A 270 -4.06 -38.34 -6.89
N VAL A 271 -3.56 -38.68 -5.69
CA VAL A 271 -3.12 -37.68 -4.71
C VAL A 271 -1.94 -36.89 -5.28
N HIS A 272 -0.94 -37.56 -5.86
CA HIS A 272 0.17 -36.89 -6.53
C HIS A 272 -0.27 -35.98 -7.68
N ALA A 273 -1.16 -36.46 -8.55
CA ALA A 273 -1.72 -35.66 -9.63
C ALA A 273 -2.45 -34.41 -9.10
N GLY A 274 -3.19 -34.55 -7.99
CA GLY A 274 -3.92 -33.46 -7.37
C GLY A 274 -3.01 -32.31 -6.90
N TRP A 275 -2.01 -32.59 -6.05
CA TRP A 275 -1.13 -31.53 -5.58
C TRP A 275 -0.16 -31.01 -6.64
N LEU A 276 0.29 -31.86 -7.57
CA LEU A 276 1.11 -31.41 -8.71
C LEU A 276 0.35 -30.44 -9.61
N ALA A 277 -0.96 -30.64 -9.80
CA ALA A 277 -1.82 -29.72 -10.55
C ALA A 277 -2.10 -28.40 -9.80
N ALA A 278 -2.01 -28.39 -8.47
CA ALA A 278 -2.23 -27.18 -7.66
C ALA A 278 -1.09 -26.17 -7.80
N LEU A 279 0.15 -26.61 -8.01
CA LEU A 279 1.31 -25.73 -8.19
C LEU A 279 1.19 -24.79 -9.41
N PRO A 280 0.96 -25.28 -10.65
CA PRO A 280 0.76 -24.41 -11.80
C PRO A 280 -0.50 -23.56 -11.66
N ALA A 281 -1.57 -24.08 -11.03
CA ALA A 281 -2.76 -23.28 -10.73
C ALA A 281 -2.42 -22.07 -9.82
N GLY A 282 -1.57 -22.26 -8.80
CA GLY A 282 -1.05 -21.17 -7.97
C GLY A 282 -0.22 -20.15 -8.77
N LEU A 283 0.64 -20.60 -9.69
CA LEU A 283 1.37 -19.69 -10.58
C LEU A 283 0.44 -18.89 -11.50
N VAL A 284 -0.61 -19.52 -12.04
CA VAL A 284 -1.64 -18.85 -12.85
C VAL A 284 -2.37 -17.80 -12.02
N THR A 285 -2.76 -18.14 -10.78
CA THR A 285 -3.39 -17.20 -9.86
C THR A 285 -2.48 -15.99 -9.58
N TRP A 286 -1.20 -16.22 -9.34
CA TRP A 286 -0.22 -15.13 -9.18
C TRP A 286 -0.09 -14.26 -10.44
N TRP A 287 0.01 -14.88 -11.62
CA TRP A 287 0.09 -14.15 -12.88
C TRP A 287 -1.15 -13.31 -13.16
N LEU A 288 -2.35 -13.86 -12.91
CA LEU A 288 -3.62 -13.14 -13.01
C LEU A 288 -3.67 -11.98 -12.02
N PHE A 289 -3.20 -12.18 -10.79
CA PHE A 289 -3.14 -11.14 -9.77
C PHE A 289 -2.25 -9.97 -10.21
N GLN A 290 -1.04 -10.24 -10.73
CA GLN A 290 -0.15 -9.21 -11.25
C GLN A 290 -0.77 -8.42 -12.41
N ARG A 291 -1.61 -9.08 -13.22
CA ARG A 291 -2.28 -8.47 -14.38
C ARG A 291 -3.53 -7.67 -13.99
N MET A 292 -4.21 -8.04 -12.92
CA MET A 292 -5.33 -7.27 -12.37
C MET A 292 -4.85 -6.05 -11.57
N VAL A 293 -3.67 -6.12 -10.96
CA VAL A 293 -3.06 -5.02 -10.19
C VAL A 293 -2.33 -4.00 -11.08
N SER A 294 -2.24 -4.21 -12.39
CA SER A 294 -1.74 -3.19 -13.33
C SER A 294 -2.82 -2.14 -13.60
N VAL A 295 -3.05 -1.25 -12.65
CA VAL A 295 -4.01 -0.14 -12.78
C VAL A 295 -3.31 1.20 -12.58
N SER A 296 -3.87 2.23 -13.20
CA SER A 296 -3.56 3.66 -13.10
C SER A 296 -3.14 4.09 -11.69
N ALA A 297 -2.25 5.07 -11.57
CA ALA A 297 -1.72 5.55 -10.29
C ALA A 297 -2.83 5.91 -9.27
N ASP A 298 -3.98 6.41 -9.74
CA ASP A 298 -5.16 6.76 -8.94
C ASP A 298 -5.84 5.58 -8.21
N GLU A 299 -5.75 4.36 -8.77
CA GLU A 299 -6.39 3.18 -8.17
C GLU A 299 -5.41 2.32 -7.38
N ARG A 300 -4.11 2.64 -7.40
CA ARG A 300 -3.08 1.81 -6.78
C ARG A 300 -3.20 1.76 -5.27
N GLU A 301 -3.55 2.87 -4.62
CA GLU A 301 -3.76 2.92 -3.16
C GLU A 301 -5.03 2.17 -2.75
N LEU A 302 -6.12 2.29 -3.53
CA LEU A 302 -7.33 1.50 -3.34
C LEU A 302 -7.10 0.01 -3.53
N VAL A 303 -6.31 -0.36 -4.54
CA VAL A 303 -5.95 -1.74 -4.81
C VAL A 303 -5.05 -2.27 -3.70
N GLU A 304 -4.09 -1.49 -3.20
CA GLU A 304 -3.21 -1.87 -2.08
C GLU A 304 -4.02 -2.06 -0.80
N ALA A 305 -4.87 -1.11 -0.44
CA ALA A 305 -5.77 -1.21 0.71
C ALA A 305 -6.76 -2.37 0.57
N GLY A 306 -7.36 -2.54 -0.62
CA GLY A 306 -8.30 -3.62 -0.91
C GLY A 306 -7.63 -5.00 -0.81
N VAL A 307 -6.40 -5.13 -1.30
CA VAL A 307 -5.62 -6.37 -1.20
C VAL A 307 -5.21 -6.64 0.24
N ALA A 308 -4.79 -5.64 1.00
CA ALA A 308 -4.45 -5.78 2.42
C ALA A 308 -5.68 -6.23 3.25
N LEU A 309 -6.85 -5.62 3.01
CA LEU A 309 -8.10 -6.00 3.67
C LEU A 309 -8.60 -7.38 3.24
N LEU A 310 -8.50 -7.72 1.95
CA LEU A 310 -8.81 -9.05 1.46
C LEU A 310 -7.90 -10.10 2.10
N ALA A 311 -6.60 -9.83 2.18
CA ALA A 311 -5.65 -10.69 2.87
C ALA A 311 -6.06 -10.83 4.35
N ALA A 312 -6.31 -9.73 5.07
CA ALA A 312 -6.77 -9.78 6.46
C ALA A 312 -8.05 -10.62 6.63
N ALA A 313 -9.04 -10.49 5.74
CA ALA A 313 -10.28 -11.26 5.78
C ALA A 313 -10.07 -12.76 5.52
N VAL A 314 -9.23 -13.10 4.54
CA VAL A 314 -8.84 -14.48 4.25
C VAL A 314 -8.09 -15.08 5.44
N LEU A 315 -7.13 -14.35 6.00
CA LEU A 315 -6.34 -14.77 7.16
C LEU A 315 -7.20 -15.00 8.38
N PHE A 316 -8.10 -14.07 8.67
CA PHE A 316 -9.05 -14.21 9.75
C PHE A 316 -9.93 -15.46 9.53
N SER A 317 -10.44 -15.66 8.32
CA SER A 317 -11.29 -16.80 7.98
C SER A 317 -10.57 -18.14 8.14
N VAL A 318 -9.32 -18.25 7.66
CA VAL A 318 -8.50 -19.48 7.73
C VAL A 318 -8.05 -19.75 9.16
N SER A 319 -7.59 -18.72 9.88
CA SER A 319 -7.21 -18.82 11.29
C SER A 319 -8.39 -19.25 12.15
N PHE A 320 -9.53 -18.59 11.95
CA PHE A 320 -10.77 -18.92 12.65
C PHE A 320 -11.22 -20.33 12.31
N TRP A 321 -11.14 -20.77 11.04
CA TRP A 321 -11.47 -22.14 10.66
C TRP A 321 -10.58 -23.17 11.36
N MET A 322 -9.27 -22.92 11.47
CA MET A 322 -8.33 -23.82 12.13
C MET A 322 -8.56 -23.88 13.66
N ILE A 323 -8.82 -22.74 14.29
CA ILE A 323 -9.10 -22.64 15.75
C ILE A 323 -10.48 -23.20 16.10
N SER A 324 -11.47 -23.02 15.22
CA SER A 324 -12.87 -23.44 15.41
C SER A 324 -13.08 -24.94 15.10
N LYS A 325 -12.15 -25.59 14.39
CA LYS A 325 -12.20 -27.04 14.09
C LYS A 325 -11.04 -27.84 14.66
N ILE A 326 -11.03 -27.95 15.99
CA ILE A 326 -10.56 -29.17 16.70
C ILE A 326 -11.65 -30.29 16.65
N GLU A 327 -12.48 -30.29 15.61
CA GLU A 327 -13.52 -31.31 15.34
C GLU A 327 -13.18 -32.20 14.13
N ALA A 328 -11.90 -32.23 13.71
CA ALA A 328 -11.39 -33.12 12.67
C ALA A 328 -11.71 -34.61 12.92
N ARG A 329 -12.04 -35.00 14.16
CA ARG A 329 -12.50 -36.36 14.52
C ARG A 329 -13.90 -36.73 14.00
N ARG A 330 -14.78 -35.77 13.69
CA ARG A 330 -16.09 -36.05 13.04
C ARG A 330 -15.96 -36.22 11.52
N TRP A 331 -15.06 -35.47 10.89
CA TRP A 331 -14.80 -35.55 9.45
C TRP A 331 -14.18 -36.89 9.06
N THR A 332 -13.25 -37.41 9.89
CA THR A 332 -12.69 -38.76 9.70
C THR A 332 -13.76 -39.84 9.80
N GLY A 333 -14.73 -39.73 10.72
CA GLY A 333 -15.86 -40.67 10.81
C GLY A 333 -16.81 -40.62 9.61
N TYR A 334 -17.08 -39.42 9.08
CA TYR A 334 -17.91 -39.21 7.89
C TYR A 334 -17.23 -39.73 6.61
N LEU A 335 -15.92 -39.54 6.48
CA LEU A 335 -15.12 -40.09 5.38
C LEU A 335 -14.95 -41.60 5.49
N ARG A 336 -14.74 -42.16 6.69
CA ARG A 336 -14.57 -43.62 6.89
C ARG A 336 -15.79 -44.40 6.39
N ARG A 337 -17.00 -43.96 6.76
CA ARG A 337 -18.26 -44.58 6.30
C ARG A 337 -18.48 -44.45 4.78
N ARG A 338 -18.00 -43.37 4.15
CA ARG A 338 -18.08 -43.16 2.70
C ARG A 338 -16.92 -43.78 1.91
N LEU A 339 -15.88 -44.27 2.57
CA LEU A 339 -14.70 -44.90 1.95
C LEU A 339 -14.71 -46.43 2.07
N GLU A 340 -15.47 -47.00 3.01
CA GLU A 340 -15.60 -48.45 3.20
C GLU A 340 -16.47 -49.15 2.14
N GLU A 341 -17.31 -48.41 1.40
CA GLU A 341 -18.01 -48.93 0.22
C GLU A 341 -17.15 -48.73 -1.04
N SER A 342 -17.11 -49.69 -1.96
CA SER A 342 -16.16 -49.75 -3.08
C SER A 342 -15.87 -48.40 -3.78
N LEU A 343 -14.59 -48.04 -3.84
CA LEU A 343 -14.07 -46.84 -4.51
C LEU A 343 -14.25 -46.94 -6.03
N SER A 344 -15.38 -46.45 -6.55
CA SER A 344 -15.59 -46.28 -8.00
C SER A 344 -14.64 -45.23 -8.59
N ALA A 345 -14.46 -45.22 -9.93
CA ALA A 345 -13.59 -44.25 -10.64
C ALA A 345 -13.88 -42.78 -10.26
N ARG A 346 -15.15 -42.47 -9.93
CA ARG A 346 -15.61 -41.15 -9.47
C ARG A 346 -15.00 -40.74 -8.12
N ARG A 347 -14.66 -41.70 -7.25
CA ARG A 347 -14.06 -41.45 -5.93
C ARG A 347 -12.53 -41.26 -6.00
N LEU A 348 -11.86 -41.77 -7.03
CA LEU A 348 -10.42 -41.50 -7.29
C LEU A 348 -10.21 -40.06 -7.77
N VAL A 349 -11.10 -39.54 -8.61
CA VAL A 349 -11.13 -38.12 -8.98
C VAL A 349 -11.39 -37.23 -7.77
N LEU A 350 -12.27 -37.66 -6.84
CA LEU A 350 -12.52 -36.95 -5.60
C LEU A 350 -11.26 -36.86 -4.72
N LEU A 351 -10.45 -37.92 -4.66
CA LEU A 351 -9.16 -37.92 -3.95
C LEU A 351 -8.15 -36.95 -4.58
N ALA A 352 -8.08 -36.90 -5.91
CA ALA A 352 -7.27 -35.91 -6.62
C ALA A 352 -7.76 -34.48 -6.33
N GLY A 353 -9.07 -34.24 -6.38
CA GLY A 353 -9.68 -32.95 -6.07
C GLY A 353 -9.46 -32.50 -4.62
N LEU A 354 -9.52 -33.43 -3.66
CA LEU A 354 -9.21 -33.15 -2.24
C LEU A 354 -7.74 -32.77 -2.05
N SER A 355 -6.81 -33.51 -2.69
CA SER A 355 -5.39 -33.18 -2.63
C SER A 355 -5.08 -31.87 -3.35
N PHE A 356 -5.75 -31.59 -4.48
CA PHE A 356 -5.64 -30.34 -5.21
C PHE A 356 -6.10 -29.17 -4.34
N LEU A 357 -7.33 -29.23 -3.81
CA LEU A 357 -7.91 -28.15 -3.03
C LEU A 357 -7.09 -27.86 -1.77
N ALA A 358 -6.59 -28.91 -1.10
CA ALA A 358 -5.74 -28.78 0.06
C ALA A 358 -4.47 -27.98 -0.25
N VAL A 359 -3.74 -28.33 -1.31
CA VAL A 359 -2.48 -27.64 -1.66
C VAL A 359 -2.72 -26.30 -2.36
N TYR A 360 -3.77 -26.18 -3.16
CA TYR A 360 -4.13 -24.94 -3.84
C TYR A 360 -4.48 -23.84 -2.85
N ARG A 361 -5.12 -24.18 -1.72
CA ARG A 361 -5.39 -23.22 -0.64
C ARG A 361 -4.09 -22.61 -0.09
N GLU A 362 -3.13 -23.44 0.32
CA GLU A 362 -1.84 -22.97 0.84
C GLU A 362 -1.05 -22.18 -0.23
N ALA A 363 -1.15 -22.59 -1.51
CA ALA A 363 -0.54 -21.86 -2.61
C ALA A 363 -1.19 -20.47 -2.83
N ALA A 364 -2.52 -20.37 -2.75
CA ALA A 364 -3.23 -19.10 -2.86
C ALA A 364 -2.89 -18.16 -1.69
N GLU A 365 -2.81 -18.68 -0.47
CA GLU A 365 -2.35 -17.92 0.69
C GLU A 365 -0.91 -17.42 0.49
N THR A 366 0.02 -18.29 0.07
CA THR A 366 1.40 -17.92 -0.25
C THR A 366 1.47 -16.76 -1.25
N VAL A 367 0.66 -16.80 -2.31
CA VAL A 367 0.59 -15.75 -3.33
C VAL A 367 0.12 -14.42 -2.72
N LEU A 368 -0.97 -14.44 -1.94
CA LEU A 368 -1.51 -13.24 -1.30
C LEU A 368 -0.50 -12.61 -0.34
N PHE A 369 0.15 -13.41 0.52
CA PHE A 369 1.15 -12.91 1.46
C PHE A 369 2.38 -12.33 0.79
N THR A 370 2.89 -13.04 -0.22
CA THR A 370 4.07 -12.60 -0.95
C THR A 370 3.78 -11.30 -1.65
N GLN A 371 2.57 -11.14 -2.20
CA GLN A 371 2.16 -9.89 -2.82
C GLN A 371 2.03 -8.74 -1.82
N ALA A 372 1.39 -8.95 -0.67
CA ALA A 372 1.31 -7.94 0.39
C ALA A 372 2.72 -7.51 0.84
N LEU A 373 3.63 -8.46 1.06
CA LEU A 373 5.01 -8.19 1.44
C LEU A 373 5.80 -7.45 0.34
N LEU A 374 5.55 -7.76 -0.94
CA LEU A 374 6.18 -7.08 -2.07
C LEU A 374 5.68 -5.63 -2.25
N LEU A 375 4.45 -5.33 -1.85
CA LEU A 375 3.89 -3.97 -1.84
C LEU A 375 4.53 -3.13 -0.72
N GLU A 376 4.56 -3.67 0.49
CA GLU A 376 5.08 -2.98 1.69
C GLU A 376 6.61 -2.71 1.63
N SER A 377 7.37 -3.61 0.98
CA SER A 377 8.84 -3.61 1.05
C SER A 377 9.57 -2.63 0.12
N GLY A 378 8.85 -1.78 -0.63
CA GLY A 378 9.34 -0.52 -1.21
C GLY A 378 10.70 -0.50 -1.93
N GLY A 379 11.20 -1.64 -2.44
CA GLY A 379 12.53 -1.76 -3.06
C GLY A 379 13.32 -3.04 -2.71
N ALA A 380 12.99 -3.74 -1.62
CA ALA A 380 13.71 -4.95 -1.17
C ALA A 380 13.25 -6.27 -1.84
N ARG A 381 12.81 -6.22 -3.11
CA ARG A 381 12.23 -7.39 -3.82
C ARG A 381 13.19 -8.59 -3.89
N ALA A 382 14.49 -8.33 -4.05
CA ALA A 382 15.50 -9.38 -4.11
C ALA A 382 15.56 -10.21 -2.82
N HIS A 383 15.41 -9.57 -1.65
CA HIS A 383 15.43 -10.24 -0.35
C HIS A 383 14.18 -11.09 -0.12
N VAL A 384 13.01 -10.63 -0.59
CA VAL A 384 11.77 -11.42 -0.55
C VAL A 384 11.93 -12.71 -1.35
N TRP A 385 12.43 -12.64 -2.60
CA TRP A 385 12.64 -13.83 -3.42
C TRP A 385 13.73 -14.76 -2.88
N ALA A 386 14.79 -14.20 -2.30
CA ALA A 386 15.82 -14.99 -1.62
C ALA A 386 15.24 -15.75 -0.40
N GLY A 387 14.41 -15.09 0.40
CA GLY A 387 13.71 -15.72 1.53
C GLY A 387 12.75 -16.82 1.08
N ALA A 388 11.95 -16.54 0.05
CA ALA A 388 11.05 -17.52 -0.57
C ALA A 388 11.80 -18.77 -1.04
N ALA A 389 12.90 -18.59 -1.78
CA ALA A 389 13.73 -19.70 -2.26
C ALA A 389 14.30 -20.53 -1.10
N ALA A 390 14.83 -19.87 -0.06
CA ALA A 390 15.32 -20.54 1.13
C ALA A 390 14.22 -21.33 1.87
N GLY A 391 13.00 -20.77 1.95
CA GLY A 391 11.84 -21.44 2.54
C GLY A 391 11.44 -22.71 1.79
N VAL A 392 11.38 -22.65 0.46
CA VAL A 392 11.08 -23.82 -0.40
C VAL A 392 12.14 -24.91 -0.23
N LEU A 393 13.43 -24.54 -0.23
CA LEU A 393 14.53 -25.49 0.02
C LEU A 393 14.39 -26.16 1.39
N ALA A 394 14.05 -25.40 2.43
CA ALA A 394 13.83 -25.93 3.77
C ALA A 394 12.64 -26.90 3.83
N VAL A 395 11.51 -26.59 3.17
CA VAL A 395 10.36 -27.50 3.07
C VAL A 395 10.73 -28.79 2.37
N MET A 396 11.47 -28.73 1.26
CA MET A 396 11.95 -29.93 0.56
C MET A 396 12.86 -30.77 1.46
N ALA A 397 13.78 -30.15 2.19
CA ALA A 397 14.64 -30.85 3.14
C ALA A 397 13.83 -31.55 4.24
N VAL A 398 12.83 -30.86 4.83
CA VAL A 398 11.94 -31.44 5.83
C VAL A 398 11.10 -32.58 5.25
N ALA A 399 10.54 -32.43 4.04
CA ALA A 399 9.75 -33.46 3.38
C ALA A 399 10.57 -34.72 3.08
N VAL A 400 11.83 -34.57 2.65
CA VAL A 400 12.76 -35.70 2.45
C VAL A 400 13.10 -36.36 3.79
N MET A 401 13.36 -35.58 4.84
CA MET A 401 13.64 -36.09 6.17
C MET A 401 12.44 -36.85 6.76
N MET A 402 11.22 -36.33 6.61
CA MET A 402 9.99 -37.02 7.02
C MET A 402 9.76 -38.33 6.27
N ARG A 403 10.22 -38.44 5.01
CA ARG A 403 10.16 -39.71 4.26
C ARG A 403 11.14 -40.75 4.81
N GLN A 404 12.32 -40.30 5.24
CA GLN A 404 13.41 -41.18 5.68
C GLN A 404 13.31 -41.54 7.17
N THR A 405 12.68 -40.71 8.00
CA THR A 405 12.66 -40.86 9.45
C THR A 405 11.23 -40.87 9.99
N VAL A 406 10.93 -41.76 10.97
CA VAL A 406 9.64 -41.80 11.70
C VAL A 406 9.56 -40.62 12.69
N MET A 407 9.87 -39.40 12.24
CA MET A 407 9.78 -38.21 13.07
C MET A 407 8.31 -37.87 13.29
N ARG A 408 7.84 -38.06 14.52
CA ARG A 408 6.53 -37.58 14.95
C ARG A 408 6.67 -36.08 15.25
N LEU A 409 6.48 -35.22 14.25
CA LEU A 409 6.35 -33.79 14.50
C LEU A 409 5.17 -33.56 15.46
N PRO A 410 5.35 -32.88 16.60
CA PRO A 410 4.26 -32.54 17.49
C PRO A 410 3.38 -31.49 16.78
N MET A 411 2.37 -31.99 16.05
CA MET A 411 1.52 -31.16 15.20
C MET A 411 0.76 -30.09 16.01
N GLY A 412 0.38 -30.39 17.25
CA GLY A 412 -0.36 -29.48 18.14
C GLY A 412 0.31 -28.11 18.34
N PRO A 413 1.52 -28.04 18.93
CA PRO A 413 2.21 -26.77 19.14
C PRO A 413 2.60 -26.07 17.84
N PHE A 414 2.93 -26.82 16.78
CA PHE A 414 3.23 -26.23 15.47
C PHE A 414 2.03 -25.46 14.89
N PHE A 415 0.86 -26.11 14.83
CA PHE A 415 -0.37 -25.45 14.35
C PHE A 415 -0.83 -24.33 15.29
N ALA A 416 -0.61 -24.44 16.61
CA ALA A 416 -0.97 -23.38 17.55
C ALA A 416 -0.11 -22.12 17.37
N VAL A 417 1.20 -22.26 17.23
CA VAL A 417 2.13 -21.14 16.96
C VAL A 417 1.84 -20.54 15.59
N SER A 418 1.61 -21.39 14.59
CA SER A 418 1.21 -21.00 13.23
C SER A 418 -0.10 -20.19 13.22
N SER A 419 -1.15 -20.65 13.90
CA SER A 419 -2.41 -19.91 14.08
C SER A 419 -2.22 -18.57 14.79
N ALA A 420 -1.38 -18.52 15.83
CA ALA A 420 -1.15 -17.28 16.57
C ALA A 420 -0.43 -16.23 15.70
N LEU A 421 0.56 -16.67 14.91
CA LEU A 421 1.27 -15.82 13.96
C LEU A 421 0.30 -15.26 12.89
N LEU A 422 -0.55 -16.13 12.33
CA LEU A 422 -1.58 -15.74 11.37
C LEU A 422 -2.56 -14.70 11.93
N CYS A 423 -3.02 -14.90 13.17
CA CYS A 423 -3.89 -13.96 13.85
C CYS A 423 -3.22 -12.59 13.99
N GLY A 424 -1.93 -12.56 14.36
CA GLY A 424 -1.14 -11.34 14.43
C GLY A 424 -1.02 -10.63 13.07
N LEU A 425 -0.74 -11.37 12.00
CA LEU A 425 -0.67 -10.81 10.65
C LEU A 425 -2.03 -10.30 10.15
N ALA A 426 -3.12 -10.99 10.45
CA ALA A 426 -4.48 -10.53 10.10
C ALA A 426 -4.82 -9.19 10.75
N ILE A 427 -4.46 -9.04 12.04
CA ILE A 427 -4.61 -7.78 12.78
C ILE A 427 -3.73 -6.69 12.15
N SER A 428 -2.49 -7.02 11.80
CA SER A 428 -1.56 -6.09 11.16
C SER A 428 -2.07 -5.59 9.81
N PHE A 429 -2.44 -6.48 8.90
CA PHE A 429 -2.97 -6.12 7.59
C PHE A 429 -4.32 -5.40 7.65
N ALA A 430 -5.18 -5.73 8.62
CA ALA A 430 -6.42 -5.00 8.82
C ALA A 430 -6.17 -3.54 9.21
N GLY A 431 -5.20 -3.29 10.09
CA GLY A 431 -4.85 -1.93 10.50
C GLY A 431 -4.17 -1.13 9.39
N ALA A 432 -3.20 -1.73 8.69
CA ALA A 432 -2.56 -1.12 7.53
C ALA A 432 -3.57 -0.79 6.42
N GLY A 433 -4.46 -1.73 6.06
CA GLY A 433 -5.47 -1.51 5.02
C GLY A 433 -6.49 -0.42 5.38
N ILE A 434 -6.89 -0.29 6.65
CA ILE A 434 -7.76 0.82 7.09
C ILE A 434 -6.99 2.15 7.07
N TYR A 435 -5.72 2.15 7.49
CA TYR A 435 -4.88 3.34 7.43
C TYR A 435 -4.72 3.86 6.00
N ASP A 436 -4.47 2.95 5.03
CA ASP A 436 -4.37 3.30 3.62
C ASP A 436 -5.69 3.86 3.06
N LEU A 437 -6.85 3.34 3.51
CA LEU A 437 -8.17 3.92 3.15
C LEU A 437 -8.40 5.33 3.72
N VAL A 438 -7.88 5.61 4.91
CA VAL A 438 -7.91 6.95 5.51
C VAL A 438 -6.97 7.88 4.75
N ALA A 439 -5.76 7.42 4.43
CA ALA A 439 -4.78 8.19 3.65
C ALA A 439 -5.28 8.51 2.24
N ALA A 440 -5.97 7.56 1.59
CA ALA A 440 -6.59 7.74 0.28
C ALA A 440 -7.90 8.55 0.31
N GLY A 441 -8.32 9.05 1.48
CA GLY A 441 -9.48 9.94 1.64
C GLY A 441 -10.86 9.26 1.54
N TYR A 442 -10.92 7.92 1.50
CA TYR A 442 -12.19 7.17 1.49
C TYR A 442 -12.82 7.07 2.88
N LEU A 443 -12.01 7.15 3.93
CA LEU A 443 -12.45 7.20 5.32
C LEU A 443 -12.02 8.53 5.95
N ALA A 444 -12.92 9.13 6.73
CA ALA A 444 -12.59 10.35 7.46
C ALA A 444 -11.58 10.03 8.59
N PRO A 445 -10.45 10.76 8.68
CA PRO A 445 -9.46 10.53 9.73
C PRO A 445 -10.04 10.83 11.11
N ARG A 446 -9.84 9.91 12.07
CA ARG A 446 -10.27 10.07 13.46
C ARG A 446 -9.07 9.85 14.40
N PRO A 447 -8.15 10.83 14.46
CA PRO A 447 -6.92 10.68 15.22
C PRO A 447 -7.21 10.52 16.72
N VAL A 448 -6.47 9.61 17.35
CA VAL A 448 -6.53 9.38 18.80
C VAL A 448 -5.12 9.37 19.39
N THR A 449 -5.01 9.73 20.68
CA THR A 449 -3.75 9.61 21.42
C THR A 449 -3.45 8.15 21.75
N PHE A 450 -2.79 7.47 20.81
CA PHE A 450 -2.36 6.07 20.94
C PHE A 450 -0.96 5.89 20.31
N PRO A 451 -0.09 5.00 20.84
CA PRO A 451 1.22 4.75 20.25
C PRO A 451 1.09 4.13 18.86
N GLU A 452 1.86 4.63 17.90
CA GLU A 452 1.97 4.05 16.57
C GLU A 452 2.96 2.86 16.60
N ILE A 453 2.53 1.71 16.07
CA ILE A 453 3.35 0.49 15.98
C ILE A 453 3.24 -0.03 14.53
N PRO A 454 4.04 0.53 13.59
CA PRO A 454 3.86 0.29 12.16
C PRO A 454 3.99 -1.19 11.75
N TRP A 455 4.90 -1.93 12.37
CA TRP A 455 5.11 -3.36 12.07
C TRP A 455 3.94 -4.26 12.50
N MET A 456 3.06 -3.75 13.36
CA MET A 456 1.83 -4.41 13.79
C MET A 456 0.60 -3.77 13.12
N GLY A 457 0.80 -2.86 12.14
CA GLY A 457 -0.27 -2.12 11.47
C GLY A 457 -1.10 -1.26 12.42
N ILE A 458 -0.58 -0.92 13.61
CA ILE A 458 -1.31 -0.11 14.60
C ILE A 458 -0.99 1.35 14.30
N HIS A 459 -1.99 2.07 13.80
CA HIS A 459 -1.93 3.51 13.56
C HIS A 459 -2.85 4.25 14.53
N PRO A 460 -2.54 5.51 14.89
CA PRO A 460 -3.31 6.32 15.84
C PRO A 460 -4.63 6.83 15.23
N ASP A 461 -5.42 5.93 14.64
CA ASP A 461 -6.75 6.18 14.08
C ASP A 461 -7.80 5.30 14.78
N LEU A 462 -8.88 5.91 15.25
CA LEU A 462 -9.94 5.22 15.99
C LEU A 462 -10.60 4.11 15.15
N THR A 463 -10.78 4.31 13.85
CA THR A 463 -11.44 3.35 12.97
C THR A 463 -10.56 2.10 12.81
N GLY A 464 -9.27 2.28 12.54
CA GLY A 464 -8.30 1.18 12.45
C GLY A 464 -8.22 0.39 13.75
N LEU A 465 -8.09 1.07 14.88
CA LEU A 465 -8.00 0.44 16.20
C LEU A 465 -9.26 -0.35 16.56
N LEU A 466 -10.46 0.16 16.24
CA LEU A 466 -11.72 -0.56 16.47
C LEU A 466 -11.84 -1.83 15.63
N VAL A 467 -11.41 -1.79 14.37
CA VAL A 467 -11.40 -2.98 13.50
C VAL A 467 -10.45 -4.04 14.05
N GLN A 468 -9.22 -3.64 14.39
CA GLN A 468 -8.23 -4.53 14.99
C GLN A 468 -8.71 -5.13 16.31
N LEU A 469 -9.32 -4.32 17.19
CA LEU A 469 -9.88 -4.77 18.47
C LEU A 469 -11.00 -5.78 18.26
N THR A 470 -11.86 -5.57 17.26
CA THR A 470 -12.95 -6.51 16.91
C THR A 470 -12.39 -7.86 16.47
N ILE A 471 -11.37 -7.87 15.63
CA ILE A 471 -10.68 -9.09 15.19
C ILE A 471 -10.09 -9.83 16.39
N VAL A 472 -9.37 -9.12 17.28
CA VAL A 472 -8.82 -9.69 18.52
C VAL A 472 -9.91 -10.29 19.39
N ALA A 473 -11.01 -9.58 19.61
CA ALA A 473 -12.11 -10.03 20.46
C ALA A 473 -12.74 -11.33 19.93
N VAL A 474 -12.93 -11.46 18.61
CA VAL A 474 -13.47 -12.68 18.01
C VAL A 474 -12.48 -13.85 18.11
N ILE A 475 -11.19 -13.62 17.88
CA ILE A 475 -10.15 -14.65 17.99
C ILE A 475 -10.04 -15.17 19.43
N VAL A 476 -9.99 -14.26 20.41
CA VAL A 476 -9.94 -14.61 21.83
C VAL A 476 -11.21 -15.35 22.26
N GLY A 477 -12.39 -14.88 21.81
CA GLY A 477 -13.66 -15.57 22.04
C GLY A 477 -13.65 -17.00 21.48
N ALA A 478 -13.21 -17.19 20.24
CA ALA A 478 -13.07 -18.49 19.60
C ALA A 478 -12.12 -19.40 20.39
N ALA A 479 -10.93 -18.91 20.75
CA ALA A 479 -9.95 -19.66 21.52
C ALA A 479 -10.50 -20.10 22.89
N ILE A 480 -11.18 -19.20 23.61
CA ILE A 480 -11.81 -19.51 24.91
C ILE A 480 -12.90 -20.58 24.75
N THR A 481 -13.76 -20.48 23.72
CA THR A 481 -14.81 -21.49 23.49
C THR A 481 -14.23 -22.86 23.15
N THR A 482 -13.15 -22.91 22.37
CA THR A 482 -12.45 -24.15 22.02
C THR A 482 -11.77 -24.78 23.25
N LEU A 483 -11.15 -23.97 24.10
CA LEU A 483 -10.50 -24.44 25.34
C LEU A 483 -11.50 -24.87 26.43
N ARG A 484 -12.70 -24.26 26.48
CA ARG A 484 -13.77 -24.60 27.44
C ARG A 484 -14.56 -25.85 27.08
N ARG A 485 -14.58 -26.26 25.81
CA ARG A 485 -15.17 -27.54 25.40
C ARG A 485 -14.27 -28.68 25.89
N ARG A 486 -14.58 -29.24 27.07
CA ARG A 486 -13.93 -30.46 27.56
C ARG A 486 -14.02 -31.56 26.48
N PRO A 487 -12.96 -32.35 26.26
CA PRO A 487 -13.06 -33.50 25.37
C PRO A 487 -14.19 -34.39 25.88
N ALA A 488 -15.21 -34.64 25.06
CA ALA A 488 -16.24 -35.61 25.37
C ALA A 488 -15.54 -36.94 25.68
N GLU A 489 -15.78 -37.48 26.87
CA GLU A 489 -15.32 -38.82 27.24
C GLU A 489 -15.78 -39.77 26.14
N VAL A 490 -14.83 -40.43 25.50
CA VAL A 490 -15.10 -41.53 24.59
C VAL A 490 -15.79 -42.61 25.45
N PRO A 491 -17.02 -43.06 25.12
CA PRO A 491 -17.59 -44.22 25.78
C PRO A 491 -16.58 -45.36 25.64
N LYS A 492 -16.11 -45.89 26.76
CA LYS A 492 -15.38 -47.16 26.78
C LYS A 492 -16.39 -48.24 26.43
N ASP A 493 -16.66 -48.45 25.15
CA ASP A 493 -17.36 -49.64 24.70
C ASP A 493 -16.44 -50.86 24.88
N ARG A 494 -17.02 -51.85 25.55
CA ARG A 494 -16.48 -53.19 25.83
C ARG A 494 -16.45 -54.05 24.57
#